data_AF-A0A535USQ8-F1
#
_entry.id   AF-A0A535USQ8-F1
#
_cell.length_a   1.000
_cell.length_b   1.000
_cell.length_c   1.000
_cell.angle_alpha   90.00
_cell.angle_beta   90.00
_cell.angle_gamma   90.00
#
_symmetry.space_group_name_H-M   'P 1'
#
loop_
_entity.id
_entity.type
_entity.pdbx_description
1 polymer ?
#
loop_
_entity_poly.entity_id
_entity_poly.type
_entity_poly.pdbx_seq_one_letter_code
_entity_poly.pdbx_strand_id
1 'polypeptide(L)'
;MARTPGSRRSSPACASTSRPARPMKRPHRPVRTCAACRQEAGKSELVRLVRRPDGIVMADRSERAPGRGAYLHPTPECLEIARRKHVLERALSASVPSDLWADLTP
;
A
#
# COMPACT_ATOMS: atom_id res chain seq x y z
N MET A 1 29.46 62.90 -19.03
CA MET A 1 28.45 63.35 -18.03
C MET A 1 27.43 62.21 -17.95
N ALA A 2 27.15 61.43 -16.92
CA ALA A 2 27.54 61.28 -15.51
C ALA A 2 27.38 59.76 -15.17
N ARG A 3 28.31 59.08 -14.47
CA ARG A 3 28.26 58.77 -13.01
C ARG A 3 26.84 58.45 -12.52
N THR A 4 26.49 57.25 -12.03
CA THR A 4 26.82 56.70 -10.69
C THR A 4 26.26 55.27 -10.55
N PRO A 5 26.95 54.32 -9.87
CA PRO A 5 26.50 52.93 -9.70
C PRO A 5 25.50 52.76 -8.55
N GLY A 6 24.44 51.99 -8.79
CA GLY A 6 23.39 51.66 -7.82
C GLY A 6 23.91 50.78 -6.69
N SER A 7 23.62 51.22 -5.47
CA SER A 7 24.17 50.77 -4.21
C SER A 7 23.70 49.37 -3.78
N ARG A 8 24.69 48.61 -3.29
CA ARG A 8 24.52 47.41 -2.46
C ARG A 8 23.57 47.70 -1.30
N ARG A 9 22.56 46.86 -1.13
CA ARG A 9 21.87 46.71 0.15
C ARG A 9 22.22 45.33 0.69
N SER A 10 23.17 45.33 1.62
CA SER A 10 23.52 44.18 2.45
C SER A 10 22.37 43.97 3.44
N SER A 11 21.75 42.79 3.44
CA SER A 11 20.89 42.35 4.53
C SER A 11 21.64 41.31 5.36
N PRO A 12 21.74 41.47 6.69
CA PRO A 12 22.58 40.63 7.53
C PRO A 12 21.88 39.30 7.85
N ALA A 13 22.69 38.25 7.86
CA ALA A 13 22.58 37.03 8.65
C ALA A 13 21.15 36.56 9.02
N CYS A 14 20.62 35.61 8.24
CA CYS A 14 19.51 34.79 8.70
C CYS A 14 19.96 33.98 9.92
N ALA A 15 19.43 34.34 11.09
CA ALA A 15 19.67 33.64 12.34
C ALA A 15 19.20 32.17 12.21
N SER A 16 20.12 31.27 12.53
CA SER A 16 19.96 29.82 12.57
C SER A 16 18.84 29.42 13.51
N THR A 17 17.64 29.20 12.98
CA THR A 17 16.53 28.66 13.75
C THR A 17 16.66 27.14 13.80
N SER A 18 17.00 26.64 14.99
CA SER A 18 17.09 25.22 15.34
C SER A 18 15.78 24.52 14.98
N ARG A 19 15.83 23.54 14.07
CA ARG A 19 14.67 22.73 13.68
C ARG A 19 14.19 21.92 14.90
N PRO A 20 12.94 22.04 15.35
CA PRO A 20 12.43 21.20 16.43
C PRO A 20 12.33 19.74 15.97
N ALA A 21 12.66 18.82 16.88
CA ALA A 21 12.57 17.37 16.65
C ALA A 21 11.12 16.97 16.37
N ARG A 22 10.88 16.25 15.27
CA ARG A 22 9.55 15.74 14.91
C ARG A 22 9.07 14.75 15.99
N PRO A 23 7.83 14.85 16.48
CA PRO A 23 7.28 13.87 17.41
C PRO A 23 7.19 12.51 16.72
N MET A 24 7.76 11.52 17.37
CA MET A 24 7.76 10.12 16.97
C MET A 24 6.33 9.57 16.96
N LYS A 25 5.74 9.46 15.77
CA LYS A 25 4.42 8.85 15.55
C LYS A 25 4.47 7.39 15.97
N ARG A 26 3.64 7.00 16.94
CA ARG A 26 3.36 5.58 17.23
C ARG A 26 2.97 4.88 15.93
N PRO A 27 3.54 3.71 15.59
CA PRO A 27 3.19 3.04 14.35
C PRO A 27 1.73 2.60 14.41
N HIS A 28 0.87 3.26 13.65
CA HIS A 28 -0.51 2.84 13.44
C HIS A 28 -0.46 1.48 12.75
N ARG A 29 -0.97 0.42 13.41
CA ARG A 29 -1.13 -0.88 12.78
C ARG A 29 -2.21 -0.73 11.70
N PRO A 30 -1.91 -0.90 10.41
CA PRO A 30 -2.93 -0.77 9.37
C PRO A 30 -3.91 -1.93 9.51
N VAL A 31 -5.16 -1.60 9.79
CA VAL A 31 -6.29 -2.53 9.71
C VAL A 31 -6.75 -2.56 8.26
N ARG A 32 -7.05 -3.75 7.75
CA ARG A 32 -7.50 -3.95 6.36
C ARG A 32 -8.77 -4.79 6.38
N THR A 33 -9.60 -4.62 5.36
CA THR A 33 -10.85 -5.37 5.21
C THR A 33 -10.64 -6.54 4.26
N CYS A 34 -11.05 -7.73 4.68
CA CYS A 34 -11.08 -8.91 3.82
C CYS A 34 -12.12 -8.73 2.71
N ALA A 35 -11.75 -8.98 1.45
CA ALA A 35 -12.66 -8.84 0.32
C ALA A 35 -13.81 -9.86 0.35
N ALA A 36 -13.61 -11.05 0.93
CA ALA A 36 -14.61 -12.13 0.95
C ALA A 36 -15.63 -11.99 2.10
N CYS A 37 -15.15 -11.97 3.36
CA CYS A 37 -16.03 -11.88 4.53
C CYS A 37 -16.36 -10.44 4.96
N ARG A 38 -15.67 -9.44 4.40
CA ARG A 38 -15.79 -8.01 4.77
C ARG A 38 -15.45 -7.68 6.23
N GLN A 39 -14.79 -8.59 6.95
CA GLN A 39 -14.28 -8.30 8.29
C GLN A 39 -12.96 -7.55 8.24
N GLU A 40 -12.74 -6.73 9.26
CA GLU A 40 -11.50 -6.00 9.50
C GLU A 40 -10.51 -6.86 10.27
N ALA A 41 -9.29 -6.94 9.77
CA ALA A 41 -8.23 -7.73 10.39
C ALA A 41 -6.87 -7.03 10.27
N GLY A 42 -5.94 -7.46 11.12
CA GLY A 42 -4.57 -6.96 11.07
C GLY A 42 -3.85 -7.42 9.80
N LYS A 43 -2.82 -6.66 9.40
CA LYS A 43 -1.91 -7.04 8.30
C LYS A 43 -1.36 -8.48 8.44
N SER A 44 -1.14 -8.97 9.66
CA SER A 44 -0.61 -10.31 9.91
C SER A 44 -1.60 -11.45 9.62
N GLU A 45 -2.90 -11.15 9.61
CA GLU A 45 -3.98 -12.13 9.43
C GLU A 45 -4.48 -12.18 7.98
N LEU A 46 -4.07 -11.21 7.16
CA LEU A 46 -4.54 -11.05 5.78
C LEU A 46 -3.40 -11.26 4.79
N VAL A 47 -3.67 -12.06 3.77
CA VAL A 47 -2.81 -12.22 2.61
C VAL A 47 -3.18 -11.18 1.56
N ARG A 48 -2.19 -10.43 1.08
CA ARG A 48 -2.35 -9.51 -0.05
C ARG A 48 -2.18 -10.29 -1.34
N LEU A 49 -3.17 -10.15 -2.22
CA LEU A 49 -3.15 -10.63 -3.59
C LEU A 49 -3.03 -9.44 -4.51
N VAL A 50 -2.12 -9.48 -5.47
CA VAL A 50 -1.89 -8.38 -6.39
C VAL A 50 -2.09 -8.85 -7.82
N ARG A 51 -2.66 -7.99 -8.65
CA ARG A 51 -2.61 -8.11 -10.09
C ARG A 51 -1.40 -7.35 -10.61
N ARG A 52 -0.48 -8.07 -11.24
CA ARG A 52 0.65 -7.49 -11.99
C ARG A 52 0.18 -6.80 -13.27
N PRO A 53 0.96 -5.86 -13.82
CA PRO A 53 0.67 -5.25 -15.13
C PRO A 53 0.54 -6.29 -16.25
N ASP A 54 1.22 -7.42 -16.12
CA ASP A 54 1.14 -8.58 -17.02
C ASP A 54 -0.23 -9.29 -17.00
N GLY A 55 -1.16 -8.86 -16.13
CA GLY A 55 -2.50 -9.44 -15.96
C GLY A 55 -2.55 -10.65 -15.02
N ILE A 56 -1.40 -11.17 -14.61
CA ILE A 56 -1.29 -12.32 -13.72
C ILE A 56 -1.54 -11.89 -12.27
N VAL A 57 -2.38 -12.66 -11.57
CA VAL A 57 -2.63 -12.50 -10.13
C VAL A 57 -1.63 -13.35 -9.36
N MET A 58 -1.03 -12.79 -8.31
CA MET A 58 -0.06 -13.47 -7.43
C MET A 58 -0.27 -13.08 -5.97
N ALA A 59 0.07 -13.99 -5.04
CA ALA A 59 0.12 -13.70 -3.61
C ALA A 59 1.39 -12.88 -3.29
N ASP A 60 1.21 -11.64 -2.83
CA ASP A 60 2.29 -10.71 -2.51
C ASP A 60 2.53 -10.67 -1.00
N ARG A 61 3.36 -11.59 -0.51
CA ARG A 61 3.83 -11.58 0.88
C ARG A 61 4.79 -10.42 1.17
N SER A 62 5.46 -9.90 0.14
CA SER A 62 6.46 -8.85 0.26
C SER A 62 5.87 -7.44 0.35
N GLU A 63 4.58 -7.27 0.06
CA GLU A 63 3.86 -5.98 0.08
C GLU A 63 4.47 -4.89 -0.83
N ARG A 64 5.30 -5.30 -1.80
CA ARG A 64 6.07 -4.41 -2.67
C ARG A 64 5.60 -4.45 -4.12
N ALA A 65 4.76 -5.42 -4.47
CA ALA A 65 4.37 -5.56 -5.85
C ALA A 65 3.46 -4.40 -6.31
N PRO A 66 3.77 -3.78 -7.46
CA PRO A 66 2.97 -2.74 -8.05
C PRO A 66 1.70 -3.33 -8.68
N GLY A 67 0.57 -2.64 -8.52
CA GLY A 67 -0.70 -3.03 -9.13
C GLY A 67 -1.90 -2.92 -8.19
N ARG A 68 -3.05 -3.42 -8.66
CA ARG A 68 -4.27 -3.50 -7.85
C ARG A 68 -4.12 -4.64 -6.86
N GLY A 69 -4.33 -4.35 -5.58
CA GLY A 69 -4.24 -5.33 -4.50
C GLY A 69 -5.61 -5.60 -3.86
N ALA A 70 -5.85 -6.84 -3.47
CA ALA A 70 -6.98 -7.28 -2.67
C ALA A 70 -6.46 -8.02 -1.43
N TYR A 71 -7.16 -7.90 -0.31
CA TYR A 71 -6.79 -8.59 0.94
C TYR A 71 -7.78 -9.73 1.20
N LEU A 72 -7.28 -10.88 1.65
CA LEU A 72 -8.08 -12.06 1.96
C LEU A 72 -7.51 -12.79 3.18
N HIS A 73 -8.37 -13.35 4.03
CA HIS A 73 -7.92 -14.28 5.06
C HIS A 73 -7.45 -15.60 4.43
N PRO A 74 -6.35 -16.20 4.92
CA PRO A 74 -5.92 -17.55 4.55
C PRO A 74 -6.73 -18.62 5.31
N THR A 75 -8.05 -18.43 5.41
CA THR A 75 -8.96 -19.36 6.07
C THR A 75 -9.81 -20.08 5.02
N PRO A 76 -10.13 -21.36 5.22
CA PRO A 76 -10.89 -22.14 4.23
C PRO A 76 -12.26 -21.49 3.93
N GLU A 77 -12.92 -20.91 4.93
CA GLU A 77 -14.18 -20.19 4.78
C GLU A 77 -14.07 -19.02 3.79
N CYS A 78 -13.05 -18.17 3.97
CA CYS A 78 -12.83 -17.02 3.09
C CYS A 78 -12.40 -17.44 1.69
N LEU A 79 -11.59 -18.51 1.58
CA LEU A 79 -11.16 -19.06 0.29
C LEU A 79 -12.34 -19.62 -0.50
N GLU A 80 -13.24 -20.38 0.14
CA GLU A 80 -14.45 -20.89 -0.52
C GLU A 80 -15.37 -19.77 -0.98
N ILE A 81 -15.60 -18.74 -0.15
CA ILE A 81 -16.43 -17.60 -0.52
C ILE A 81 -15.78 -16.85 -1.70
N ALA A 82 -14.46 -16.63 -1.64
CA ALA A 82 -13.72 -15.95 -2.68
C ALA A 82 -13.77 -16.70 -4.01
N ARG A 83 -13.66 -18.03 -3.97
CA ARG A 83 -13.76 -18.92 -5.13
C ARG A 83 -15.17 -18.96 -5.70
N ARG A 84 -16.20 -19.18 -4.86
CA ARG A 84 -17.61 -19.24 -5.29
C ARG A 84 -18.13 -17.92 -5.83
N LYS A 85 -17.77 -16.80 -5.21
CA LYS A 85 -18.23 -15.46 -5.59
C LYS A 85 -17.24 -14.73 -6.49
N HIS A 86 -16.18 -15.37 -6.99
CA HIS A 86 -15.17 -14.74 -7.85
C HIS A 86 -14.72 -13.36 -7.32
N VAL A 87 -14.55 -13.25 -5.99
CA VAL A 87 -14.34 -11.98 -5.31
C VAL A 87 -13.01 -11.36 -5.74
N LEU A 88 -11.99 -12.21 -5.85
CA LEU A 88 -10.66 -11.81 -6.29
C LEU A 88 -10.68 -11.31 -7.74
N GLU A 89 -11.39 -12.00 -8.62
CA GLU A 89 -11.50 -11.60 -10.03
C GLU A 89 -12.19 -10.24 -10.16
N ARG A 90 -13.23 -9.98 -9.35
CA ARG A 90 -13.91 -8.69 -9.31
C ARG A 90 -13.02 -7.59 -8.75
N ALA A 91 -12.35 -7.85 -7.62
CA ALA A 91 -11.49 -6.88 -6.94
C ALA A 91 -10.24 -6.52 -7.75
N LEU A 92 -9.64 -7.51 -8.43
CA LEU A 92 -8.42 -7.35 -9.22
C LEU A 92 -8.72 -7.07 -10.71
N SER A 93 -9.95 -7.29 -11.15
CA SER A 93 -10.39 -7.22 -12.55
C SER A 93 -9.55 -8.11 -13.49
N ALA A 94 -9.16 -9.30 -13.01
CA ALA A 94 -8.34 -10.27 -13.75
C ALA A 94 -8.70 -11.71 -13.34
N SER A 95 -8.51 -12.65 -14.26
CA SER A 95 -8.72 -14.07 -14.00
C SER A 95 -7.70 -14.60 -13.01
N VAL A 96 -8.16 -15.35 -12.02
CA VAL A 96 -7.31 -15.96 -10.99
C VAL A 96 -7.04 -17.41 -11.37
N PRO A 97 -5.77 -17.81 -11.59
CA PRO A 97 -5.44 -19.20 -11.91
C PRO A 97 -5.74 -20.13 -10.74
N SER A 98 -6.09 -21.39 -11.02
CA SER A 98 -6.35 -22.41 -10.00
C SER A 98 -5.17 -22.63 -9.06
N ASP A 99 -3.94 -22.55 -9.58
CA ASP A 99 -2.70 -22.77 -8.82
C ASP A 99 -2.52 -21.77 -7.69
N LEU A 100 -2.99 -20.53 -7.86
CA LEU A 100 -2.90 -19.51 -6.81
C LEU A 100 -3.69 -19.91 -5.56
N TRP A 101 -4.79 -20.65 -5.70
CA TRP A 101 -5.56 -21.10 -4.54
C TRP A 101 -4.79 -22.13 -3.70
N ALA A 102 -3.89 -22.90 -4.32
CA ALA A 102 -3.00 -23.81 -3.60
C ALA A 102 -2.00 -23.02 -2.72
N ASP A 103 -1.45 -21.91 -3.24
CA ASP A 103 -0.52 -21.04 -2.49
C ASP A 103 -1.16 -20.30 -1.30
N LEU A 104 -2.49 -20.15 -1.33
CA LEU A 104 -3.28 -19.50 -0.29
C LEU A 104 -3.78 -20.46 0.79
N THR A 105 -3.71 -21.77 0.53
CA THR A 105 -4.06 -22.79 1.51
C THR A 105 -2.87 -22.93 2.47
N PRO A 106 -3.06 -22.77 3.80
CA PRO A 106 -1.99 -22.91 4.78
C PRO A 106 -1.43 -24.34 4.86
#